data_AF-A0A535MNL6-F1
#
_entry.id   AF-A0A535MNL6-F1
#
_cell.length_a   1.000
_cell.length_b   1.000
_cell.length_c   1.000
_cell.angle_alpha   90.00
_cell.angle_beta   90.00
_cell.angle_gamma   90.00
#
_symmetry.space_group_name_H-M   'P 1'
#
loop_
_entity.id
_entity.type
_entity.pdbx_description
1 polymer ?
#
loop_
_entity_poly.entity_id
_entity_poly.type
_entity_poly.pdbx_seq_one_letter_code
_entity_poly.pdbx_strand_id
1 'polypeptide(L)'
;MRARRRERRRPGPGPRRRRGEPLPAGRRRRAPRHPGGDPRPSPSRAHGVTSALSAVAWVGLGANLGRRTAALAALRRELTGGSVRLEAASSELLTRAVGVRRQPDFHNQVVRLRSPTPWRAEAWLGHCERAAVAAGRRPTYHWGPRRADADVLLLGERGELHVDRPGLCVPHPELAERPFLCALLAGLDPTLRHPDGWLFADRAGVFATSAAGPRAEARGAAPPGPAAPSL
;
A
#
# COMPACT_ATOMS: atom_id res chain seq x y z
N MET A 1 37.28 -58.80 -41.69
CA MET A 1 38.69 -59.13 -41.36
C MET A 1 39.00 -58.63 -39.94
N ARG A 2 39.17 -59.57 -39.01
CA ARG A 2 39.81 -59.59 -37.67
C ARG A 2 39.90 -58.33 -36.77
N ALA A 3 39.36 -58.52 -35.56
CA ALA A 3 39.56 -57.90 -34.26
C ALA A 3 40.94 -57.28 -33.93
N ARG A 4 40.96 -56.34 -32.96
CA ARG A 4 41.55 -56.56 -31.62
C ARG A 4 41.26 -55.44 -30.60
N ARG A 5 40.81 -55.90 -29.44
CA ARG A 5 40.67 -55.31 -28.11
C ARG A 5 42.00 -54.70 -27.61
N ARG A 6 41.98 -53.55 -26.91
CA ARG A 6 42.98 -53.22 -25.88
C ARG A 6 42.33 -52.55 -24.68
N GLU A 7 42.79 -52.99 -23.52
CA GLU A 7 42.19 -52.89 -22.20
C GLU A 7 42.55 -51.61 -21.43
N ARG A 8 41.73 -51.36 -20.43
CA ARG A 8 41.85 -50.36 -19.36
C ARG A 8 43.17 -50.52 -18.58
N ARG A 9 43.74 -49.41 -18.10
CA ARG A 9 44.48 -49.37 -16.84
C ARG A 9 44.08 -48.16 -16.01
N ARG A 10 43.64 -48.44 -14.78
CA ARG A 10 43.29 -47.48 -13.73
C ARG A 10 44.58 -46.92 -13.12
N PRO A 11 44.69 -45.62 -12.82
CA PRO A 11 45.78 -45.10 -12.01
C PRO A 11 45.56 -45.46 -10.53
N GLY A 12 46.65 -45.88 -9.87
CA GLY A 12 46.69 -46.35 -8.48
C GLY A 12 46.56 -45.24 -7.43
N PRO A 13 46.47 -45.60 -6.15
CA PRO A 13 46.13 -44.68 -5.06
C PRO A 13 47.30 -43.78 -4.68
N GLY A 14 47.03 -42.47 -4.57
CA GLY A 14 47.97 -41.48 -4.06
C GLY A 14 48.22 -41.59 -2.54
N PRO A 15 49.31 -41.00 -2.04
CA PRO A 15 49.77 -41.20 -0.67
C PRO A 15 48.86 -40.54 0.37
N ARG A 16 48.61 -41.29 1.45
CA ARG A 16 47.87 -40.88 2.65
C ARG A 16 48.63 -39.79 3.40
N ARG A 17 48.06 -38.58 3.52
CA ARG A 17 48.59 -37.52 4.39
C ARG A 17 48.17 -37.74 5.85
N ARG A 18 49.16 -37.63 6.74
CA ARG A 18 49.07 -37.81 8.20
C ARG A 18 48.25 -36.70 8.84
N ARG A 19 47.49 -37.06 9.88
CA ARG A 19 46.80 -36.14 10.79
C ARG A 19 47.83 -35.45 11.69
N GLY A 20 47.59 -34.16 11.94
CA GLY A 20 48.18 -33.44 13.08
C GLY A 20 49.21 -32.39 12.70
N GLU A 21 48.75 -31.21 12.28
CA GLU A 21 49.40 -29.93 12.61
C GLU A 21 48.35 -28.82 12.76
N PRO A 22 48.47 -27.93 13.75
CA PRO A 22 47.52 -26.85 13.99
C PRO A 22 47.76 -25.66 13.05
N LEU A 23 46.66 -25.13 12.48
CA LEU A 23 46.66 -23.94 11.65
C LEU A 23 46.98 -22.67 12.47
N PRO A 24 47.76 -21.71 11.95
CA PRO A 24 48.04 -20.45 12.66
C PRO A 24 46.82 -19.53 12.70
N ALA A 25 46.66 -18.85 13.85
CA ALA A 25 45.56 -17.95 14.17
C ALA A 25 45.47 -16.75 13.20
N GLY A 26 44.48 -16.80 12.31
CA GLY A 26 44.11 -15.69 11.42
C GLY A 26 43.47 -14.54 12.20
N ARG A 27 44.09 -13.35 12.12
CA ARG A 27 43.59 -12.08 12.65
C ARG A 27 42.15 -11.82 12.19
N ARG A 28 41.22 -11.71 13.14
CA ARG A 28 39.84 -11.26 12.92
C ARG A 28 39.85 -9.84 12.36
N ARG A 29 39.47 -9.67 11.08
CA ARG A 29 39.17 -8.34 10.52
C ARG A 29 37.89 -7.83 11.18
N ARG A 30 38.01 -6.79 12.00
CA ARG A 30 36.88 -6.01 12.54
C ARG A 30 36.18 -5.30 11.38
N ALA A 31 34.86 -5.43 11.29
CA ALA A 31 34.02 -4.60 10.42
C ALA A 31 34.12 -3.13 10.85
N PRO A 32 34.11 -2.17 9.92
CA PRO A 32 34.12 -0.75 10.27
C PRO A 32 32.80 -0.36 10.95
N ARG A 33 32.93 0.22 12.15
CA ARG A 33 31.85 0.89 12.87
C ARG A 33 31.59 2.23 12.17
N HIS A 34 30.40 2.43 11.61
CA HIS A 34 29.98 3.77 11.20
C HIS A 34 29.80 4.66 12.45
N PRO A 35 30.38 5.87 12.48
CA PRO A 35 30.19 6.81 13.57
C PRO A 35 28.81 7.46 13.47
N GLY A 36 28.31 7.93 14.61
CA GLY A 36 26.93 8.31 14.85
C GLY A 36 26.33 9.31 13.87
N GLY A 37 25.08 9.05 13.50
CA GLY A 37 24.13 10.10 13.14
C GLY A 37 23.35 10.45 14.40
N ASP A 38 23.44 11.70 14.83
CA ASP A 38 22.63 12.25 15.91
C ASP A 38 21.13 11.98 15.67
N PRO A 39 20.34 11.71 16.73
CA PRO A 39 18.91 11.73 16.62
C PRO A 39 18.47 13.16 16.27
N ARG A 40 17.93 13.34 15.06
CA ARG A 40 17.30 14.59 14.65
C ARG A 40 16.24 14.98 15.69
N PRO A 41 16.16 16.23 16.15
CA PRO A 41 15.07 16.64 17.00
C PRO A 41 13.77 16.62 16.18
N SER A 42 12.85 15.74 16.54
CA SER A 42 11.46 15.81 16.08
C SER A 42 10.87 17.13 16.59
N PRO A 43 10.28 17.98 15.74
CA PRO A 43 9.46 19.08 16.25
C PRO A 43 8.17 18.45 16.83
N SER A 44 8.20 18.25 18.14
CA SER A 44 7.01 18.03 18.96
C SER A 44 6.07 19.23 18.78
N ARG A 45 5.07 19.09 17.91
CA ARG A 45 3.80 19.77 18.10
C ARG A 45 2.90 18.78 18.80
N ALA A 46 2.58 19.10 20.05
CA ALA A 46 1.51 18.46 20.80
C ALA A 46 0.18 18.69 20.07
N HIS A 47 -0.11 17.87 19.06
CA HIS A 47 -1.46 17.72 18.55
C HIS A 47 -2.16 16.78 19.52
N GLY A 48 -3.00 17.34 20.39
CA GLY A 48 -3.80 16.57 21.34
C GLY A 48 -4.48 15.41 20.63
N VAL A 49 -4.55 14.26 21.31
CA VAL A 49 -5.23 13.04 20.86
C VAL A 49 -6.70 13.39 20.60
N THR A 50 -6.99 13.82 19.38
CA THR A 50 -8.33 14.24 19.00
C THR A 50 -8.97 13.03 18.35
N SER A 51 -10.04 12.53 18.95
CA SER A 51 -10.93 11.58 18.29
C SER A 51 -11.56 12.29 17.08
N ALA A 52 -10.93 12.20 15.90
CA ALA A 52 -11.45 12.77 14.68
C ALA A 52 -12.74 12.04 14.26
N LEU A 53 -13.82 12.78 14.10
CA LEU A 53 -15.11 12.31 13.59
C LEU A 53 -15.28 12.85 12.16
N SER A 54 -15.52 11.96 11.19
CA SER A 54 -15.67 12.35 9.79
C SER A 54 -16.64 11.44 9.05
N ALA A 55 -17.50 12.05 8.23
CA ALA A 55 -18.31 11.30 7.27
C ALA A 55 -17.51 10.89 6.02
N VAL A 56 -16.33 11.48 5.79
CA VAL A 56 -15.50 11.23 4.60
C VAL A 56 -14.15 10.63 4.96
N ALA A 57 -13.75 9.61 4.20
CA ALA A 57 -12.41 9.04 4.24
C ALA A 57 -11.85 8.87 2.82
N TRP A 58 -10.54 9.07 2.69
CA TRP A 58 -9.79 8.77 1.49
C TRP A 58 -8.97 7.52 1.78
N VAL A 59 -9.19 6.46 1.00
CA VAL A 59 -8.66 5.12 1.28
C VAL A 59 -7.80 4.68 0.10
N GLY A 60 -6.56 4.27 0.40
CA GLY A 60 -5.66 3.64 -0.54
C GLY A 60 -5.95 2.16 -0.63
N LEU A 61 -6.08 1.64 -1.85
CA LEU A 61 -6.32 0.23 -2.15
C LEU A 61 -5.08 -0.35 -2.82
N GLY A 62 -4.70 -1.58 -2.46
CA GLY A 62 -3.52 -2.24 -3.00
C GLY A 62 -3.71 -3.75 -3.21
N ALA A 63 -3.18 -4.27 -4.31
CA ALA A 63 -3.13 -5.71 -4.58
C ALA A 63 -1.93 -6.08 -5.46
N ASN A 64 -1.14 -7.08 -5.06
CA ASN A 64 -0.07 -7.63 -5.91
C ASN A 64 -0.15 -9.16 -6.13
N LEU A 65 -1.12 -9.85 -5.53
CA LEU A 65 -1.33 -11.28 -5.77
C LEU A 65 -2.57 -11.57 -6.62
N GLY A 66 -2.44 -12.57 -7.51
CA GLY A 66 -3.55 -13.07 -8.32
C GLY A 66 -4.09 -12.03 -9.32
N ARG A 67 -5.42 -12.00 -9.49
CA ARG A 67 -6.10 -11.06 -10.40
C ARG A 67 -6.26 -9.69 -9.73
N ARG A 68 -5.21 -8.86 -9.79
CA ARG A 68 -5.06 -7.58 -9.06
C ARG A 68 -6.23 -6.60 -9.28
N THR A 69 -6.62 -6.32 -10.52
CA THR A 69 -7.81 -5.49 -10.82
C THR A 69 -9.11 -6.06 -10.26
N ALA A 70 -9.27 -7.39 -10.27
CA ALA A 70 -10.44 -8.03 -9.66
C ALA A 70 -10.43 -7.92 -8.13
N ALA A 71 -9.25 -7.93 -7.51
CA ALA A 71 -9.10 -7.69 -6.07
C ALA A 71 -9.43 -6.24 -5.69
N LEU A 72 -9.00 -5.25 -6.49
CA LEU A 72 -9.40 -3.86 -6.30
C LEU A 72 -10.92 -3.68 -6.47
N ALA A 73 -11.51 -4.32 -7.47
CA ALA A 73 -12.97 -4.34 -7.63
C ALA A 73 -13.69 -4.99 -6.44
N ALA A 74 -13.17 -6.09 -5.91
CA ALA A 74 -13.69 -6.71 -4.70
C ALA A 74 -13.61 -5.76 -3.50
N LEU A 75 -12.46 -5.14 -3.26
CA LEU A 75 -12.30 -4.14 -2.19
C LEU A 75 -13.33 -3.01 -2.30
N ARG A 76 -13.53 -2.44 -3.49
CA ARG A 76 -14.55 -1.40 -3.69
C ARG A 76 -15.95 -1.90 -3.29
N ARG A 77 -16.33 -3.11 -3.73
CA ARG A 77 -17.64 -3.70 -3.37
C ARG A 77 -17.78 -3.92 -1.87
N GLU A 78 -16.76 -4.46 -1.21
CA GLU A 78 -16.80 -4.70 0.25
C GLU A 78 -16.85 -3.38 1.03
N LEU A 79 -16.12 -2.37 0.58
CA LEU A 79 -16.14 -1.03 1.18
C LEU A 79 -17.50 -0.34 1.02
N THR A 80 -18.24 -0.62 -0.06
CA THR A 80 -19.55 -0.03 -0.35
C THR A 80 -20.74 -0.95 -0.07
N GLY A 81 -20.52 -2.18 0.41
CA GLY A 81 -21.57 -3.20 0.55
C GLY A 81 -22.64 -2.87 1.60
N GLY A 82 -22.39 -1.86 2.44
CA GLY A 82 -23.36 -1.30 3.38
C GLY A 82 -23.84 0.08 2.96
N SER A 83 -24.01 0.98 3.93
CA SER A 83 -24.47 2.36 3.69
C SER A 83 -23.37 3.32 3.24
N VAL A 84 -22.14 2.84 3.04
CA VAL A 84 -21.00 3.66 2.63
C VAL A 84 -21.04 3.87 1.11
N ARG A 85 -21.04 5.13 0.69
CA ARG A 85 -21.04 5.52 -0.72
C ARG A 85 -19.61 5.73 -1.23
N LEU A 86 -19.32 5.20 -2.42
CA LEU A 86 -18.14 5.58 -3.20
C LEU A 86 -18.43 6.90 -3.92
N GLU A 87 -17.76 7.98 -3.51
CA GLU A 87 -17.94 9.31 -4.11
C GLU A 87 -17.00 9.53 -5.30
N ALA A 88 -15.79 8.99 -5.23
CA ALA A 88 -14.83 9.04 -6.33
C ALA A 88 -13.83 7.89 -6.26
N ALA A 89 -13.27 7.52 -7.39
CA ALA A 89 -12.19 6.55 -7.52
C ALA A 89 -11.17 7.03 -8.55
N SER A 90 -9.88 6.96 -8.21
CA SER A 90 -8.81 7.28 -9.14
C SER A 90 -8.71 6.20 -10.24
N SER A 91 -7.88 6.43 -11.26
CA SER A 91 -7.40 5.34 -12.10
C SER A 91 -6.60 4.31 -11.29
N GLU A 92 -6.51 3.09 -11.79
CA GLU A 92 -5.60 2.07 -11.25
C GLU A 92 -4.17 2.32 -11.76
N LEU A 93 -3.20 2.39 -10.85
CA LEU A 93 -1.77 2.53 -11.15
C LEU A 93 -1.02 1.22 -10.89
N LEU A 94 -0.20 0.81 -11.86
CA LEU A 94 0.77 -0.27 -11.69
C LEU A 94 2.07 0.31 -11.13
N THR A 95 2.52 -0.19 -9.97
CA THR A 95 3.77 0.26 -9.34
C THR A 95 4.68 -0.91 -8.99
N ARG A 96 5.99 -0.68 -9.05
CA ARG A 96 6.96 -1.65 -8.50
C ARG A 96 6.73 -1.83 -7.01
N ALA A 97 6.95 -3.04 -6.53
CA ALA A 97 6.91 -3.31 -5.10
C ALA A 97 8.07 -2.65 -4.36
N VAL A 98 7.79 -2.11 -3.17
CA VAL A 98 8.78 -1.47 -2.29
C VAL A 98 9.31 -2.50 -1.28
N GLY A 99 10.58 -2.38 -0.88
CA GLY A 99 11.20 -3.17 0.18
C GLY A 99 11.72 -4.55 -0.25
N VAL A 100 10.81 -5.51 -0.50
CA VAL A 100 11.19 -6.91 -0.74
C VAL A 100 11.48 -7.16 -2.23
N ARG A 101 12.74 -7.44 -2.56
CA ARG A 101 13.28 -7.49 -3.94
C ARG A 101 12.75 -8.61 -4.87
N ARG A 102 11.71 -9.37 -4.49
CA ARG A 102 11.15 -10.47 -5.31
C ARG A 102 9.66 -10.67 -5.07
N GLN A 103 8.85 -9.64 -5.34
CA GLN A 103 7.40 -9.78 -5.34
C GLN A 103 6.77 -9.09 -6.55
N PRO A 104 5.57 -9.50 -6.98
CA PRO A 104 4.92 -8.89 -8.13
C PRO A 104 4.63 -7.40 -7.91
N ASP A 105 4.50 -6.68 -9.03
CA ASP A 105 4.06 -5.29 -9.03
C ASP A 105 2.65 -5.14 -8.44
N PHE A 106 2.40 -4.02 -7.78
CA PHE A 106 1.11 -3.68 -7.18
C PHE A 106 0.21 -2.96 -8.19
N HIS A 107 -1.06 -3.33 -8.22
CA HIS A 107 -2.09 -2.37 -8.64
C HIS A 107 -2.51 -1.57 -7.41
N ASN A 108 -2.57 -0.26 -7.56
CA ASN A 108 -2.99 0.67 -6.52
C ASN A 108 -4.10 1.58 -7.04
N GLN A 109 -4.98 2.00 -6.14
CA GLN A 109 -6.03 2.96 -6.40
C GLN A 109 -6.30 3.77 -5.14
N VAL A 110 -6.78 5.01 -5.27
CA VAL A 110 -7.36 5.75 -4.15
C VAL A 110 -8.84 5.93 -4.39
N VAL A 111 -9.64 5.75 -3.34
CA VAL A 111 -11.07 5.98 -3.35
C VAL A 111 -11.46 7.00 -2.28
N ARG A 112 -12.48 7.80 -2.59
CA ARG A 112 -13.11 8.73 -1.65
C ARG A 112 -14.46 8.14 -1.26
N LEU A 113 -14.63 7.87 0.02
CA LEU A 113 -15.81 7.22 0.59
C LEU A 113 -16.57 8.18 1.49
N ARG A 114 -17.90 8.03 1.53
CA ARG A 114 -18.77 8.71 2.49
C ARG A 114 -19.63 7.73 3.28
N SER A 115 -19.55 7.78 4.60
CA SER A 115 -20.44 7.06 5.50
C SER A 115 -21.78 7.81 5.68
N PRO A 116 -22.88 7.13 6.07
CA PRO A 116 -24.19 7.77 6.23
C PRO A 116 -24.22 8.78 7.39
N THR A 117 -23.39 8.54 8.40
CA THR A 117 -23.18 9.42 9.54
C THR A 117 -21.67 9.57 9.77
N PRO A 118 -21.21 10.67 10.39
CA PRO A 118 -19.82 10.82 10.74
C PRO A 118 -19.33 9.65 11.61
N TRP A 119 -18.21 9.05 11.23
CA TRP A 119 -17.57 7.94 11.93
C TRP A 119 -16.27 8.38 12.61
N ARG A 120 -15.93 7.72 13.71
CA ARG A 120 -14.61 7.89 14.33
C ARG A 120 -13.56 7.29 13.41
N ALA A 121 -12.33 7.80 13.49
CA ALA A 121 -11.19 7.30 12.70
C ALA A 121 -10.99 5.77 12.82
N GLU A 122 -11.20 5.20 14.01
CA GLU A 122 -11.08 3.76 14.27
C GLU A 122 -12.19 2.95 13.61
N ALA A 123 -13.39 3.52 13.47
CA ALA A 123 -14.47 2.87 12.74
C ALA A 123 -14.15 2.79 11.25
N TRP A 124 -13.51 3.83 10.68
CA TRP A 124 -12.97 3.79 9.32
C TRP A 124 -11.86 2.74 9.17
N LEU A 125 -10.90 2.68 10.10
CA LEU A 125 -9.85 1.67 10.11
C LEU A 125 -10.45 0.25 10.13
N GLY A 126 -11.31 -0.04 11.11
CA GLY A 126 -11.95 -1.35 11.22
C GLY A 126 -12.82 -1.70 10.01
N HIS A 127 -13.43 -0.72 9.36
CA HIS A 127 -14.16 -0.93 8.10
C HIS A 127 -13.23 -1.36 6.97
N CYS A 128 -12.08 -0.69 6.81
CA CYS A 128 -11.07 -1.05 5.82
C CYS A 128 -10.48 -2.45 6.07
N GLU A 129 -10.17 -2.78 7.33
CA GLU A 129 -9.65 -4.09 7.71
C GLU A 129 -10.64 -5.22 7.39
N ARG A 130 -11.93 -5.04 7.75
CA ARG A 130 -12.99 -6.01 7.42
C ARG A 130 -13.14 -6.19 5.90
N ALA A 131 -13.16 -5.08 5.15
CA ALA A 131 -13.25 -5.13 3.70
C ALA A 131 -12.07 -5.85 3.06
N ALA A 132 -10.84 -5.61 3.56
CA ALA A 132 -9.65 -6.31 3.08
C ALA A 132 -9.73 -7.82 3.35
N VAL A 133 -10.15 -8.23 4.55
CA VAL A 133 -10.34 -9.65 4.89
C VAL A 133 -11.38 -10.31 3.99
N ALA A 134 -12.54 -9.67 3.80
CA ALA A 134 -13.61 -10.14 2.91
C ALA A 134 -13.16 -10.23 1.45
N ALA A 135 -12.36 -9.28 0.97
CA ALA A 135 -11.75 -9.30 -0.36
C ALA A 135 -10.59 -10.32 -0.51
N GLY A 136 -10.28 -11.08 0.55
CA GLY A 136 -9.35 -12.21 0.52
C GLY A 136 -7.96 -11.91 1.06
N ARG A 137 -7.76 -10.84 1.85
CA ARG A 137 -6.53 -10.66 2.64
C ARG A 137 -6.28 -11.90 3.50
N ARG A 138 -5.01 -12.30 3.57
CA ARG A 138 -4.51 -13.39 4.41
C ARG A 138 -3.28 -12.89 5.16
N PRO A 139 -3.03 -13.35 6.40
CA PRO A 139 -1.81 -13.00 7.12
C PRO A 139 -0.56 -13.33 6.29
N THR A 140 0.43 -12.45 6.36
CA THR A 140 1.72 -12.58 5.69
C THR A 140 2.80 -11.89 6.53
N TYR A 141 4.06 -12.02 6.14
CA TYR A 141 5.17 -11.35 6.81
C TYR A 141 5.15 -9.83 6.56
N HIS A 142 5.89 -9.07 7.36
CA HIS A 142 5.97 -7.61 7.23
C HIS A 142 6.41 -7.20 5.80
N TRP A 143 5.68 -6.30 5.16
CA TRP A 143 5.81 -5.93 3.73
C TRP A 143 5.72 -7.08 2.71
N GLY A 144 5.15 -8.21 3.12
CA GLY A 144 4.88 -9.33 2.25
C GLY A 144 3.77 -9.05 1.23
N PRO A 145 3.63 -9.92 0.23
CA PRO A 145 2.65 -9.77 -0.82
C PRO A 145 1.22 -9.94 -0.29
N ARG A 146 0.27 -9.18 -0.86
CA ARG A 146 -1.11 -9.06 -0.40
C ARG A 146 -2.08 -9.22 -1.57
N ARG A 147 -3.11 -10.02 -1.35
CA ARG A 147 -4.23 -10.15 -2.29
C ARG A 147 -5.09 -8.89 -2.31
N ALA A 148 -5.33 -8.30 -1.15
CA ALA A 148 -6.14 -7.13 -0.97
C ALA A 148 -5.64 -6.37 0.26
N ASP A 149 -5.53 -5.06 0.15
CA ASP A 149 -5.17 -4.14 1.22
C ASP A 149 -5.94 -2.84 1.08
N ALA A 150 -6.34 -2.26 2.21
CA ALA A 150 -7.07 -1.01 2.28
C ALA A 150 -6.57 -0.21 3.49
N ASP A 151 -6.00 0.96 3.22
CA ASP A 151 -5.39 1.83 4.23
C ASP A 151 -6.08 3.21 4.24
N VAL A 152 -6.42 3.72 5.42
CA VAL A 152 -6.94 5.08 5.56
C VAL A 152 -5.80 6.06 5.33
N LEU A 153 -5.94 6.92 4.31
CA LEU A 153 -4.93 7.91 3.93
C LEU A 153 -5.22 9.28 4.55
N LEU A 154 -6.45 9.75 4.40
CA LEU A 154 -6.90 11.07 4.85
C LEU A 154 -8.34 10.99 5.40
N LEU A 155 -8.68 11.90 6.30
CA LEU A 155 -10.04 12.06 6.84
C LEU A 155 -10.49 13.52 6.72
N GLY A 156 -11.78 13.71 6.48
CA GLY A 156 -12.38 15.03 6.25
C GLY A 156 -12.73 15.25 4.78
N GLU A 157 -13.51 16.31 4.52
CA GLU A 157 -13.98 16.61 3.16
C GLU A 157 -12.81 16.84 2.21
N ARG A 158 -11.76 17.52 2.71
CA ARG A 158 -10.50 17.83 2.01
C ARG A 158 -9.29 17.14 2.63
N GLY A 159 -9.50 16.13 3.47
CA GLY A 159 -8.41 15.39 4.11
C GLY A 159 -7.68 16.16 5.22
N GLU A 160 -8.34 17.15 5.82
CA GLU A 160 -7.78 18.13 6.76
C GLU A 160 -7.55 17.61 8.19
N LEU A 161 -8.10 16.45 8.55
CA LEU A 161 -8.11 15.96 9.93
C LEU A 161 -6.80 15.26 10.29
N HIS A 162 -6.37 15.49 11.53
CA HIS A 162 -5.23 14.80 12.13
C HIS A 162 -5.67 13.78 13.18
N VAL A 163 -5.03 12.62 13.15
CA VAL A 163 -5.18 11.55 14.14
C VAL A 163 -3.79 11.01 14.43
N ASP A 164 -3.40 11.02 15.69
CA ASP A 164 -2.17 10.38 16.16
C ASP A 164 -2.49 9.50 17.36
N ARG A 165 -2.43 8.19 17.14
CA ARG A 165 -2.70 7.17 18.16
C ARG A 165 -2.06 5.84 17.79
N PRO A 166 -1.87 4.93 18.76
CA PRO A 166 -1.37 3.59 18.48
C PRO A 166 -2.19 2.89 17.39
N GLY A 167 -1.52 2.50 16.30
CA GLY A 167 -2.11 1.75 15.19
C GLY A 167 -2.89 2.56 14.14
N LEU A 168 -3.06 3.88 14.31
CA LEU A 168 -3.74 4.73 13.32
C LEU A 168 -3.16 6.14 13.32
N CYS A 169 -2.50 6.51 12.23
CA CYS A 169 -2.02 7.87 12.00
C CYS A 169 -2.68 8.43 10.73
N VAL A 170 -3.28 9.62 10.84
CA VAL A 170 -3.88 10.36 9.72
C VAL A 170 -3.37 11.81 9.78
N PRO A 171 -2.89 12.40 8.67
CA PRO A 171 -2.60 11.78 7.38
C PRO A 171 -1.69 10.55 7.49
N HIS A 172 -1.84 9.61 6.56
CA HIS A 172 -1.01 8.42 6.57
C HIS A 172 0.48 8.80 6.43
N PRO A 173 1.36 8.34 7.33
CA PRO A 173 2.72 8.88 7.47
C PRO A 173 3.59 8.65 6.21
N GLU A 174 3.31 7.58 5.46
CA GLU A 174 4.07 7.27 4.25
C GLU A 174 3.61 8.06 3.00
N LEU A 175 2.64 8.97 3.09
CA LEU A 175 2.18 9.76 1.94
C LEU A 175 3.31 10.57 1.31
N ALA A 176 4.15 11.20 2.14
CA ALA A 176 5.29 11.99 1.68
C ALA A 176 6.35 11.14 0.95
N GLU A 177 6.49 9.88 1.33
CA GLU A 177 7.51 8.95 0.81
C GLU A 177 6.97 8.08 -0.34
N ARG A 178 5.69 8.21 -0.70
CA ARG A 178 5.03 7.43 -1.75
C ARG A 178 4.46 8.35 -2.84
N PRO A 179 5.29 8.73 -3.84
CA PRO A 179 4.87 9.62 -4.92
C PRO A 179 3.68 9.08 -5.74
N PHE A 180 3.47 7.76 -5.77
CA PHE A 180 2.32 7.17 -6.46
C PHE A 180 1.00 7.43 -5.73
N LEU A 181 0.99 7.48 -4.39
CA LEU A 181 -0.20 7.87 -3.62
C LEU A 181 -0.52 9.35 -3.85
N CYS A 182 0.51 10.20 -3.89
CA CYS A 182 0.37 11.61 -4.24
C CYS A 182 -0.23 11.78 -5.65
N ALA A 183 0.24 11.02 -6.64
CA ALA A 183 -0.32 11.02 -7.99
C ALA A 183 -1.79 10.56 -8.03
N LEU A 184 -2.16 9.51 -7.29
CA LEU A 184 -3.53 9.01 -7.22
C LEU A 184 -4.48 10.02 -6.56
N LEU A 185 -4.03 10.67 -5.48
CA LEU A 185 -4.78 11.72 -4.79
C LEU A 185 -4.95 12.97 -5.67
N ALA A 186 -3.89 13.43 -6.31
CA ALA A 186 -3.95 14.55 -7.26
C ALA A 186 -4.82 14.24 -8.48
N GLY A 187 -4.91 12.97 -8.90
CA GLY A 187 -5.81 12.53 -9.95
C GLY A 187 -7.29 12.55 -9.57
N LEU A 188 -7.63 12.57 -8.27
CA LEU A 188 -9.00 12.75 -7.77
C LEU A 188 -9.35 14.23 -7.60
N ASP A 189 -8.42 15.02 -7.06
CA ASP A 189 -8.54 16.46 -6.89
C ASP A 189 -7.15 17.10 -7.02
N PRO A 190 -6.88 17.84 -8.12
CA PRO A 190 -5.57 18.45 -8.35
C PRO A 190 -5.26 19.61 -7.39
N THR A 191 -6.26 20.11 -6.66
CA THR A 191 -6.11 21.19 -5.67
C THR A 191 -5.94 20.67 -4.25
N LEU A 192 -6.00 19.35 -4.05
CA LEU A 192 -5.91 18.72 -2.75
C LEU A 192 -4.54 18.97 -2.10
N ARG A 193 -4.57 19.41 -0.84
CA ARG A 193 -3.39 19.68 -0.03
C ARG A 193 -3.26 18.69 1.10
N HIS A 194 -2.03 18.31 1.41
CA HIS A 194 -1.73 17.71 2.69
C HIS A 194 -2.04 18.72 3.80
N PRO A 195 -2.46 18.28 5.00
CA PRO A 195 -2.70 19.19 6.12
C PRO A 195 -1.51 20.06 6.55
N ASP A 196 -0.28 19.68 6.18
CA ASP A 196 0.93 20.52 6.34
C ASP A 196 1.06 21.62 5.27
N GLY A 197 0.10 21.75 4.35
CA GLY A 197 -0.03 22.87 3.40
C GLY A 197 0.50 22.63 1.99
N TRP A 198 1.28 21.57 1.75
CA TRP A 198 1.80 21.25 0.41
C TRP A 198 0.76 20.57 -0.49
N LEU A 199 0.84 20.74 -1.82
CA LEU A 199 -0.08 20.09 -2.77
C LEU A 199 0.36 18.66 -3.06
N PHE A 200 -0.60 17.73 -3.12
CA PHE A 200 -0.28 16.35 -3.56
C PHE A 200 0.26 16.32 -4.98
N ALA A 201 -0.19 17.22 -5.85
CA ALA A 201 0.32 17.36 -7.21
C ALA A 201 1.85 17.66 -7.26
N ASP A 202 2.37 18.46 -6.33
CA ASP A 202 3.79 18.84 -6.29
C ASP A 202 4.72 17.67 -5.92
N ARG A 203 4.17 16.64 -5.27
CA ARG A 203 4.89 15.42 -4.86
C ARG A 203 4.48 14.19 -5.68
N ALA A 204 3.64 14.38 -6.70
CA ALA A 204 3.25 13.31 -7.60
C ALA A 204 4.44 12.91 -8.48
N GLY A 205 4.77 11.62 -8.47
CA GLY A 205 5.68 11.07 -9.47
C GLY A 205 4.98 10.86 -10.82
N VAL A 206 5.76 10.61 -11.87
CA VAL A 206 5.21 10.23 -13.19
C VAL A 206 5.00 8.71 -13.22
N PHE A 207 3.76 8.27 -13.40
CA PHE A 207 3.39 6.86 -13.44
C PHE A 207 2.50 6.55 -14.65
N ALA A 208 2.62 5.35 -15.19
CA ALA A 208 1.70 4.86 -16.21
C ALA A 208 0.36 4.46 -15.57
N THR A 209 -0.74 5.00 -16.10
CA THR A 209 -2.11 4.63 -15.69
C THR A 209 -2.62 3.46 -16.51
N SER A 210 -3.38 2.58 -15.86
CA SER A 210 -4.22 1.62 -16.58
C SER A 210 -5.63 2.21 -16.71
N ALA A 211 -6.17 2.22 -17.93
CA ALA A 211 -7.50 2.73 -18.21
C ALA A 211 -8.57 1.74 -17.72
N ALA A 212 -8.85 1.73 -16.40
CA ALA A 212 -9.99 1.04 -15.83
C ALA A 212 -10.32 1.59 -14.43
N GLY A 213 -11.17 2.60 -14.35
CA GLY A 213 -11.77 3.06 -13.10
C GLY A 213 -13.23 3.44 -13.35
N PRO A 214 -14.19 3.05 -12.48
CA PRO A 214 -15.56 3.50 -12.61
C PRO A 214 -15.61 5.01 -12.40
N ARG A 215 -16.10 5.75 -13.40
CA ARG A 215 -16.55 7.14 -13.18
C ARG A 215 -17.73 7.07 -12.22
N ALA A 216 -17.71 7.86 -11.15
CA ALA A 216 -18.85 7.99 -10.26
C ALA A 216 -20.06 8.43 -11.10
N GLU A 217 -21.10 7.60 -11.18
CA GLU A 217 -22.36 8.01 -11.79
C GLU A 217 -22.96 9.12 -10.91
N ALA A 218 -22.84 10.36 -11.38
CA ALA A 218 -23.64 11.45 -10.89
C ALA A 218 -25.11 11.08 -11.14
N ARG A 219 -25.85 10.75 -10.08
CA ARG A 219 -27.29 10.55 -10.17
C ARG A 219 -27.91 11.86 -10.64
N GLY A 220 -28.49 11.83 -11.83
CA GLY A 220 -29.28 12.92 -12.37
C GLY A 220 -30.37 13.31 -11.36
N ALA A 221 -30.52 14.61 -11.16
CA ALA A 221 -31.68 15.18 -10.50
C ALA A 221 -32.94 14.63 -11.19
N ALA A 222 -33.83 14.00 -10.42
CA ALA A 222 -35.15 13.67 -10.91
C ALA A 222 -35.84 14.99 -11.34
N PRO A 223 -36.46 15.07 -12.53
CA PRO A 223 -37.27 16.23 -12.86
C PRO A 223 -38.44 16.34 -11.87
N PRO A 224 -38.88 17.55 -11.50
CA PRO A 224 -40.04 17.72 -10.63
C PRO A 224 -41.25 17.06 -11.30
N GLY A 225 -41.91 16.14 -10.58
CA GLY A 225 -43.14 15.51 -11.02
C GLY A 225 -44.26 16.54 -11.21
N PRO A 226 -45.24 16.27 -12.09
CA PRO A 226 -46.32 17.22 -12.35
C PRO A 226 -47.16 17.45 -11.10
N ALA A 227 -47.47 18.72 -10.84
CA ALA A 227 -48.36 19.15 -9.77
C ALA A 227 -49.74 18.48 -9.91
N ALA A 228 -50.23 17.89 -8.83
CA ALA A 228 -51.58 17.36 -8.75
C ALA A 228 -52.61 18.51 -8.86
N PRO A 229 -53.76 18.29 -9.52
CA PRO A 229 -54.81 19.30 -9.56
C PRO A 229 -55.50 19.41 -8.19
N SER A 230 -55.66 20.64 -7.74
CA SER A 230 -56.47 20.97 -6.56
C SER A 230 -57.93 20.56 -6.79
N LEU A 231 -58.52 19.92 -5.77
CA LEU A 231 -59.98 19.75 -5.64
C LEU A 231 -60.63 21.05 -5.17
#